data_AF-A0A9X2XUW9-F1
#
_entry.id   AF-A0A9X2XUW9-F1
#
_cell.length_a   1.000
_cell.length_b   1.000
_cell.length_c   1.000
_cell.angle_alpha   90.00
_cell.angle_beta   90.00
_cell.angle_gamma   90.00
#
_symmetry.space_group_name_H-M   'P 1'
#
loop_
_entity.id
_entity.type
_entity.pdbx_description
1 polymer ?
#
loop_
_entity_poly.entity_id
_entity_poly.type
_entity_poly.pdbx_seq_one_letter_code
_entity_poly.pdbx_strand_id
1 'polypeptide(L)'
;MKNSAFAWKAFFLFLCFSSMVLVGMAQSNLNKVIPLSASNQRIDNVLEILSNRGNFYFSYNSSIIKRDSVVSIDATNKTVKQILDELFGNGYEFKESGNYIIIRRAPVKLTMVTNKAVTEDKSYVVSGYVLDDNTGAQIENASIYEKKLLVSALTNENGYFKLRLKNKAKSAALTVSKEFYEDTTVFIEPKYNQQITITLLPLGAPDITIVKPEDYFVPDSLRVRITTPSGITEYTYVKSPDSARLEKTAVGKFLISSAQKFQSLNLKKFLAERPFQVSLTPGLSTHGKMSGQVVNNVSFNVFGGYAGGVDGFELGGLFNLDKQNAQYAQIAGLFNIVGGNVKGVQIGGISNTVLGDFNGLQIGGINNFAKKGFNGFQLAGVHNHTPDSVKGLQIAGVSNFSMYKTGGVQISGVANMAHGNMDGVQISGVFNYTKRLRGLQIGLINIADTSEGYSLGLVNIILKGYHKLSFSSNDITNVNAAYKSGNRKLYSILQAGANLKENEKVYTFGYGLGSDWPLTNWLYINPELSANYLYLGAFDYVNILSKANLHLNFRLSRNFSIFAGPTFNAYYTDQDVEFKGYKFPVPDVHRNTFKLHNKVVGWIGWNVGINLF
;
A
#
# COMPACT_ATOMS: atom_id res chain seq x y z
N MET A 1 25.13 -74.39 13.53
CA MET A 1 26.12 -73.43 14.08
C MET A 1 26.57 -72.44 13.01
N LYS A 2 25.80 -71.39 12.71
CA LYS A 2 26.25 -70.21 11.93
C LYS A 2 25.45 -68.91 12.21
N ASN A 3 24.52 -68.92 13.18
CA ASN A 3 23.65 -67.77 13.49
C ASN A 3 23.90 -67.10 14.85
N SER A 4 24.83 -67.59 15.69
CA SER A 4 25.11 -66.98 17.00
C SER A 4 26.05 -65.78 16.94
N ALA A 5 26.90 -65.66 15.91
CA ALA A 5 27.85 -64.56 15.78
C ALA A 5 27.21 -63.23 15.33
N PHE A 6 26.09 -63.28 14.62
CA PHE A 6 25.38 -62.08 14.16
C PHE A 6 24.53 -61.45 15.27
N ALA A 7 23.91 -62.29 16.11
CA ALA A 7 23.13 -61.83 17.26
C ALA A 7 24.01 -61.08 18.28
N TRP A 8 25.23 -61.55 18.54
CA TRP A 8 26.15 -60.89 19.47
C TRP A 8 26.74 -59.59 18.92
N LYS A 9 26.97 -59.49 17.60
CA LYS A 9 27.41 -58.23 16.97
C LYS A 9 26.28 -57.19 16.92
N ALA A 10 25.04 -57.61 16.68
CA ALA A 10 23.88 -56.72 16.74
C ALA A 10 23.58 -56.25 18.17
N PHE A 11 23.75 -57.12 19.17
CA PHE A 11 23.58 -56.78 20.58
C PHE A 11 24.66 -55.80 21.07
N PHE A 12 25.93 -55.98 20.65
CA PHE A 12 27.00 -55.02 20.97
C PHE A 12 26.84 -53.69 20.22
N LEU A 13 26.39 -53.68 18.96
CA LEU A 13 26.08 -52.41 18.27
C LEU A 13 24.90 -51.68 18.91
N PHE A 14 23.89 -52.41 19.41
CA PHE A 14 22.75 -51.82 20.12
C PHE A 14 23.14 -51.32 21.53
N LEU A 15 24.07 -51.99 22.22
CA LEU A 15 24.65 -51.48 23.48
C LEU A 15 25.54 -50.25 23.26
N CYS A 16 26.32 -50.20 22.17
CA CYS A 16 27.11 -49.03 21.81
C CYS A 16 26.25 -47.85 21.31
N PHE A 17 25.10 -48.10 20.66
CA PHE A 17 24.16 -47.04 20.28
C PHE A 17 23.29 -46.55 21.45
N SER A 18 22.93 -47.42 22.39
CA SER A 18 22.17 -47.03 23.60
C SER A 18 23.02 -46.32 24.65
N SER A 19 24.34 -46.51 24.66
CA SER A 19 25.28 -45.72 25.48
C SER A 19 25.66 -44.36 24.87
N MET A 20 25.23 -44.08 23.63
CA MET A 20 25.45 -42.80 22.94
C MET A 20 24.21 -41.90 22.88
N VAL A 21 23.14 -42.25 23.61
CA VAL A 21 21.97 -41.38 23.87
C VAL A 21 21.98 -40.94 25.33
N LEU A 22 23.10 -40.40 25.80
CA LEU A 22 23.06 -39.35 26.81
C LEU A 22 22.83 -38.05 26.06
N VAL A 23 21.56 -37.78 25.76
CA VAL A 23 21.12 -36.40 25.57
C VAL A 23 21.58 -35.69 26.83
N GLY A 24 22.61 -34.86 26.69
CA GLY A 24 22.92 -33.84 27.68
C GLY A 24 21.64 -33.04 27.86
N MET A 25 20.87 -33.39 28.88
CA MET A 25 19.91 -32.49 29.49
C MET A 25 20.77 -31.31 29.92
N ALA A 26 20.89 -30.30 29.08
CA ALA A 26 21.58 -29.07 29.43
C ALA A 26 20.90 -28.59 30.71
N GLN A 27 21.60 -28.70 31.83
CA GLN A 27 21.09 -28.26 33.12
C GLN A 27 20.76 -26.77 32.96
N SER A 28 19.50 -26.41 33.24
CA SER A 28 19.05 -25.01 33.16
C SER A 28 20.04 -24.13 33.92
N ASN A 29 20.38 -22.98 33.34
CA ASN A 29 21.45 -22.12 33.86
C ASN A 29 21.16 -21.67 35.31
N LEU A 30 19.89 -21.48 35.66
CA LEU A 30 19.39 -21.19 37.00
C LEU A 30 19.58 -22.34 38.00
N ASN A 31 19.62 -23.59 37.52
CA ASN A 31 19.76 -24.77 38.37
C ASN A 31 21.23 -25.19 38.60
N LYS A 32 22.20 -24.54 37.94
CA LYS A 32 23.63 -24.82 38.15
C LYS A 32 24.04 -24.41 39.57
N VAL A 33 24.86 -25.23 40.24
CA VAL A 33 25.42 -24.91 41.56
C VAL A 33 26.78 -24.26 41.33
N ILE A 34 26.93 -23.00 41.76
CA ILE A 34 28.17 -22.24 41.59
C ILE A 34 28.59 -21.70 42.97
N PRO A 35 29.73 -22.16 43.53
CA PRO A 35 30.21 -21.60 44.78
C PRO A 35 30.58 -20.13 44.56
N LEU A 36 30.08 -19.25 45.42
CA LEU A 36 30.34 -17.81 45.39
C LEU A 36 30.44 -17.30 46.82
N SER A 37 31.49 -16.56 47.12
CA SER A 37 31.61 -15.80 48.37
C SER A 37 32.10 -14.39 47.99
N ALA A 38 31.29 -13.39 48.32
CA ALA A 38 31.54 -11.99 48.02
C ALA A 38 31.12 -11.14 49.21
N SER A 39 32.00 -10.25 49.68
CA SER A 39 31.72 -9.32 50.77
C SER A 39 31.90 -7.90 50.27
N ASN A 40 30.87 -7.07 50.42
CA ASN A 40 30.83 -5.66 50.00
C ASN A 40 31.31 -5.44 48.56
N GLN A 41 30.87 -6.30 47.63
CA GLN A 41 31.22 -6.22 46.21
C GLN A 41 30.10 -5.57 45.41
N ARG A 42 30.45 -4.87 44.33
CA ARG A 42 29.46 -4.35 43.38
C ARG A 42 28.70 -5.49 42.71
N ILE A 43 27.40 -5.29 42.52
CA ILE A 43 26.51 -6.31 41.98
C ILE A 43 26.89 -6.73 40.55
N ASP A 44 27.42 -5.82 39.74
CA ASP A 44 27.90 -6.14 38.39
C ASP A 44 29.08 -7.12 38.41
N ASN A 45 30.05 -6.92 39.30
CA ASN A 45 31.17 -7.83 39.50
C ASN A 45 30.70 -9.22 39.99
N VAL A 46 29.71 -9.25 40.90
CA VAL A 46 29.16 -10.52 41.39
C VAL A 46 28.46 -11.30 40.27
N LEU A 47 27.68 -10.61 39.44
CA LEU A 47 27.03 -11.20 38.26
C LEU A 47 28.07 -11.64 37.21
N GLU A 48 29.15 -10.89 37.02
CA GLU A 48 30.25 -11.27 36.12
C GLU A 48 30.96 -12.55 36.58
N ILE A 49 31.24 -12.69 37.89
CA ILE A 49 31.83 -13.91 38.46
C ILE A 49 30.92 -15.13 38.20
N LEU A 50 29.62 -14.97 38.42
CA LEU A 50 28.63 -16.04 38.15
C LEU A 50 28.56 -16.37 36.65
N SER A 51 28.58 -15.36 35.78
CA SER A 51 28.61 -15.55 34.33
C SER A 51 29.83 -16.33 33.87
N ASN A 52 31.01 -15.96 34.35
CA ASN A 52 32.27 -16.60 34.00
C ASN A 52 32.36 -18.04 34.51
N ARG A 53 31.94 -18.30 35.75
CA ARG A 53 31.93 -19.66 36.34
C ARG A 53 30.84 -20.55 35.75
N GLY A 54 29.72 -19.97 35.33
CA GLY A 54 28.54 -20.68 34.86
C GLY A 54 28.45 -20.88 33.35
N ASN A 55 29.31 -20.20 32.58
CA ASN A 55 29.28 -20.14 31.12
C ASN A 55 27.91 -19.71 30.56
N PHE A 56 27.39 -18.59 31.08
CA PHE A 56 26.17 -17.93 30.63
C PHE A 56 26.27 -16.41 30.90
N TYR A 57 25.37 -15.61 30.31
CA TYR A 57 25.38 -14.16 30.40
C TYR A 57 24.17 -13.63 31.17
N PHE A 58 24.32 -12.52 31.89
CA PHE A 58 23.18 -11.79 32.45
C PHE A 58 22.72 -10.67 31.51
N SER A 59 21.40 -10.50 31.39
CA SER A 59 20.79 -9.35 30.71
C SER A 59 19.80 -8.67 31.66
N TYR A 60 20.02 -7.40 31.92
CA TYR A 60 19.19 -6.59 32.82
C TYR A 60 19.29 -5.12 32.44
N ASN A 61 18.26 -4.34 32.79
CA ASN A 61 18.29 -2.89 32.60
C ASN A 61 19.01 -2.23 33.80
N SER A 62 19.98 -1.35 33.53
CA SER A 62 20.74 -0.65 34.60
C SER A 62 19.89 0.34 35.40
N SER A 63 18.68 0.66 34.94
CA SER A 63 17.71 1.46 35.70
C SER A 63 16.97 0.65 36.76
N ILE A 64 16.82 -0.68 36.59
CA ILE A 64 16.15 -1.55 37.57
C ILE A 64 17.11 -2.15 38.59
N ILE A 65 18.38 -2.34 38.22
CA ILE A 65 19.47 -2.78 39.10
C ILE A 65 20.63 -1.81 38.88
N LYS A 66 20.86 -0.94 39.86
CA LYS A 66 22.00 -0.01 39.81
C LYS A 66 23.30 -0.80 39.90
N ARG A 67 24.20 -0.62 38.92
CA ARG A 67 25.46 -1.41 38.81
C ARG A 67 26.44 -1.17 39.97
N ASP A 68 26.32 -0.03 40.62
CA ASP A 68 27.13 0.39 41.77
C ASP A 68 26.56 -0.07 43.11
N SER A 69 25.39 -0.72 43.15
CA SER A 69 24.87 -1.33 44.38
C SER A 69 25.84 -2.37 44.91
N VAL A 70 26.18 -2.27 46.20
CA VAL A 70 27.05 -3.23 46.89
C VAL A 70 26.23 -4.33 47.57
N VAL A 71 26.73 -5.55 47.49
CA VAL A 71 26.12 -6.75 48.06
C VAL A 71 27.15 -7.62 48.78
N SER A 72 26.68 -8.36 49.79
CA SER A 72 27.45 -9.38 50.49
C SER A 72 26.66 -10.68 50.44
N ILE A 73 27.26 -11.74 49.93
CA ILE A 73 26.64 -13.06 49.79
C ILE A 73 27.67 -14.16 50.04
N ASP A 74 27.27 -15.19 50.79
CA ASP A 74 28.02 -16.42 50.94
C ASP A 74 27.17 -17.62 50.52
N ALA A 75 27.65 -18.30 49.49
CA ALA A 75 26.90 -19.28 48.72
C ALA A 75 27.81 -20.43 48.26
N THR A 76 28.17 -21.32 49.19
CA THR A 76 29.08 -22.45 48.92
C THR A 76 28.38 -23.66 48.27
N ASN A 77 27.07 -23.82 48.44
CA ASN A 77 26.28 -24.92 47.86
C ASN A 77 24.86 -24.49 47.45
N LYS A 78 24.75 -23.35 46.76
CA LYS A 78 23.47 -22.79 46.28
C LYS A 78 23.40 -22.83 44.75
N THR A 79 22.19 -23.03 44.22
CA THR A 79 21.97 -22.87 42.77
C THR A 79 22.04 -21.39 42.38
N VAL A 80 22.33 -21.10 41.11
CA VAL A 80 22.31 -19.74 40.57
C VAL A 80 20.98 -19.05 40.89
N LYS A 81 19.85 -19.77 40.80
CA LYS A 81 18.53 -19.24 41.20
C LYS A 81 18.49 -18.81 42.67
N GLN A 82 18.97 -19.64 43.58
CA GLN A 82 18.98 -19.34 45.02
C GLN A 82 19.88 -18.14 45.34
N ILE A 83 21.03 -18.05 44.66
CA ILE A 83 21.95 -16.91 44.77
C ILE A 83 21.25 -15.63 44.30
N LEU A 84 20.57 -15.66 43.15
CA LEU A 84 19.85 -14.51 42.62
C LEU A 84 18.64 -14.12 43.49
N ASP A 85 17.90 -15.10 44.03
CA ASP A 85 16.79 -14.87 44.96
C ASP A 85 17.29 -14.15 46.23
N GLU A 86 18.50 -14.45 46.73
CA GLU A 86 19.12 -13.79 47.89
C GLU A 86 19.68 -12.40 47.56
N LEU A 87 20.24 -12.22 46.36
CA LEU A 87 20.77 -10.93 45.90
C LEU A 87 19.67 -9.89 45.63
N PHE A 88 18.52 -10.31 45.10
CA PHE A 88 17.50 -9.40 44.59
C PHE A 88 16.15 -9.50 45.32
N GLY A 89 15.92 -10.55 46.12
CA GLY A 89 14.66 -10.78 46.83
C GLY A 89 13.47 -11.05 45.91
N ASN A 90 12.26 -11.01 46.48
CA ASN A 90 11.00 -11.30 45.76
C ASN A 90 10.58 -10.23 44.75
N GLY A 91 11.34 -9.13 44.61
CA GLY A 91 11.04 -8.02 43.71
C GLY A 91 11.49 -8.26 42.26
N TYR A 92 12.11 -9.40 41.96
CA TYR A 92 12.68 -9.71 40.65
C TYR A 92 12.36 -11.15 40.23
N GLU A 93 12.20 -11.36 38.92
CA GLU A 93 12.04 -12.67 38.30
C GLU A 93 13.16 -12.93 37.28
N PHE A 94 13.53 -14.20 37.14
CA PHE A 94 14.66 -14.65 36.31
C PHE A 94 14.16 -15.57 35.19
N LYS A 95 14.45 -15.21 33.94
CA LYS A 95 14.03 -16.00 32.77
C LYS A 95 15.23 -16.42 31.93
N GLU A 96 15.28 -17.69 31.56
CA GLU A 96 16.32 -18.21 30.66
C GLU A 96 15.93 -18.03 29.18
N SER A 97 16.89 -17.60 28.36
CA SER A 97 16.77 -17.58 26.91
C SER A 97 18.12 -17.89 26.28
N GLY A 98 18.29 -19.14 25.81
CA GLY A 98 19.59 -19.63 25.34
C GLY A 98 20.65 -19.56 26.44
N ASN A 99 21.77 -18.89 26.16
CA ASN A 99 22.85 -18.67 27.13
C ASN A 99 22.66 -17.43 28.00
N TYR A 100 21.48 -16.81 28.01
CA TYR A 100 21.20 -15.62 28.83
C TYR A 100 20.26 -15.95 29.99
N ILE A 101 20.57 -15.40 31.17
CA ILE A 101 19.64 -15.22 32.29
C ILE A 101 19.19 -13.76 32.27
N ILE A 102 17.90 -13.54 32.01
CA ILE A 102 17.29 -12.22 31.95
C ILE A 102 16.71 -11.91 33.34
N ILE A 103 17.16 -10.81 33.95
CA ILE A 103 16.65 -10.30 35.23
C ILE A 103 15.69 -9.15 34.96
N ARG A 104 14.46 -9.25 35.49
CA ARG A 104 13.43 -8.21 35.38
C ARG A 104 12.67 -8.08 36.71
N ARG A 105 12.04 -6.94 36.97
CA ARG A 105 11.22 -6.78 38.18
C ARG A 105 10.04 -7.76 38.15
N ALA A 106 9.77 -8.41 39.27
CA ALA A 106 8.59 -9.24 39.46
C ALA A 106 7.41 -8.30 39.77
N PRO A 107 6.32 -8.30 38.96
CA PRO A 107 5.16 -7.49 39.25
C PRO A 107 4.57 -7.87 40.61
N VAL A 108 4.31 -6.89 41.48
CA VAL A 108 3.72 -7.12 42.81
C VAL A 108 2.28 -7.61 42.63
N LYS A 109 2.06 -8.91 42.84
CA LYS A 109 0.74 -9.54 42.76
C LYS A 109 0.07 -9.52 44.14
N LEU A 110 -0.65 -8.45 44.45
CA LEU A 110 -1.53 -8.39 45.62
C LEU A 110 -2.94 -8.89 45.24
N THR A 111 -3.12 -10.21 45.30
CA THR A 111 -4.45 -10.86 45.27
C THR A 111 -5.02 -10.88 46.68
N MET A 112 -5.79 -9.86 47.07
CA MET A 112 -6.63 -9.92 48.28
C MET A 112 -8.03 -10.41 47.92
N VAL A 113 -8.31 -11.70 48.12
CA VAL A 113 -9.67 -12.24 47.96
C VAL A 113 -10.51 -11.82 49.17
N THR A 114 -11.23 -10.70 49.06
CA THR A 114 -12.00 -10.13 50.18
C THR A 114 -13.38 -10.76 50.39
N ASN A 115 -13.93 -11.47 49.40
CA ASN A 115 -15.24 -12.12 49.52
C ASN A 115 -15.34 -13.39 48.65
N LYS A 116 -15.19 -14.57 49.27
CA LYS A 116 -15.48 -15.87 48.64
C LYS A 116 -16.96 -16.22 48.80
N ALA A 117 -17.83 -15.63 47.96
CA ALA A 117 -19.19 -16.12 47.80
C ALA A 117 -19.23 -17.11 46.63
N VAL A 118 -19.61 -18.37 46.89
CA VAL A 118 -19.86 -19.36 45.83
C VAL A 118 -21.08 -18.89 45.03
N THR A 119 -20.89 -18.60 43.75
CA THR A 119 -22.00 -18.36 42.85
C THR A 119 -22.40 -19.68 42.21
N GLU A 120 -23.65 -20.15 42.44
CA GLU A 120 -24.28 -21.24 41.68
C GLU A 120 -24.47 -20.88 40.19
N ASP A 121 -24.30 -19.60 39.86
CA ASP A 121 -24.37 -19.09 38.50
C ASP A 121 -23.29 -19.66 37.57
N LYS A 122 -23.64 -19.75 36.28
CA LYS A 122 -22.71 -20.08 35.19
C LYS A 122 -21.60 -19.03 34.98
N SER A 123 -21.53 -17.98 35.80
CA SER A 123 -20.55 -16.88 35.70
C SER A 123 -20.11 -16.37 37.06
N TYR A 124 -18.88 -15.85 37.14
CA TYR A 124 -18.30 -15.19 38.31
C TYR A 124 -17.72 -13.82 37.91
N VAL A 125 -17.50 -12.94 38.88
CA VAL A 125 -17.05 -11.56 38.67
C VAL A 125 -15.69 -11.32 39.32
N VAL A 126 -14.76 -10.80 38.53
CA VAL A 126 -13.48 -10.27 39.00
C VAL A 126 -13.52 -8.75 38.93
N SER A 127 -13.25 -8.08 40.04
CA SER A 127 -13.17 -6.62 40.10
C SER A 127 -11.87 -6.17 40.74
N GLY A 128 -11.53 -4.89 40.68
CA GLY A 128 -10.22 -4.48 41.16
C GLY A 128 -9.77 -3.10 40.74
N TYR A 129 -8.53 -2.79 41.08
CA TYR A 129 -7.86 -1.55 40.70
C TYR A 129 -6.56 -1.83 39.95
N VAL A 130 -6.22 -0.99 38.98
CA VAL A 130 -4.93 -1.00 38.29
C VAL A 130 -4.14 0.24 38.69
N LEU A 131 -2.92 0.02 39.18
CA LEU A 131 -2.05 1.07 39.73
C LEU A 131 -0.69 1.08 39.02
N ASP A 132 -0.03 2.21 39.02
CA ASP A 132 1.36 2.36 38.60
C ASP A 132 2.30 1.79 39.67
N ASP A 133 3.20 0.89 39.30
CA ASP A 133 4.08 0.18 40.24
C ASP A 133 5.09 1.11 40.93
N ASN A 134 5.50 2.20 40.28
CA ASN A 134 6.49 3.13 40.84
C ASN A 134 5.86 4.21 41.70
N THR A 135 4.70 4.73 41.29
CA THR A 135 4.07 5.90 41.93
C THR A 135 2.85 5.56 42.78
N GLY A 136 2.25 4.38 42.58
CA GLY A 136 0.98 3.99 43.18
C GLY A 136 -0.24 4.70 42.59
N ALA A 137 -0.06 5.54 41.56
CA ALA A 137 -1.15 6.29 40.93
C ALA A 137 -2.14 5.35 40.21
N GLN A 138 -3.42 5.73 40.19
CA GLN A 138 -4.47 4.98 39.50
C GLN A 138 -4.31 5.11 37.97
N ILE A 139 -4.44 3.99 37.24
CA ILE A 139 -4.28 3.98 35.78
C ILE A 139 -5.64 3.90 35.11
N GLU A 140 -6.06 5.00 34.49
CA GLU A 140 -7.28 5.07 33.68
C GLU A 140 -7.12 4.39 32.31
N ASN A 141 -8.21 3.84 31.76
CA ASN A 141 -8.28 3.28 30.41
C ASN A 141 -7.21 2.21 30.16
N ALA A 142 -6.85 1.44 31.19
CA ALA A 142 -6.07 0.21 31.06
C ALA A 142 -6.99 -0.94 30.64
N SER A 143 -6.52 -1.80 29.74
CA SER A 143 -7.28 -2.94 29.24
C SER A 143 -7.03 -4.18 30.09
N ILE A 144 -8.07 -4.68 30.76
CA ILE A 144 -8.05 -5.96 31.46
C ILE A 144 -8.77 -6.98 30.57
N TYR A 145 -8.14 -8.12 30.28
CA TYR A 145 -8.72 -9.11 29.38
C TYR A 145 -8.27 -10.55 29.66
N GLU A 146 -9.13 -11.49 29.30
CA GLU A 146 -8.84 -12.93 29.30
C GLU A 146 -8.64 -13.39 27.85
N LYS A 147 -7.47 -13.98 27.55
CA LYS A 147 -7.01 -14.24 26.17
C LYS A 147 -7.81 -15.32 25.43
N LYS A 148 -8.35 -16.32 26.14
CA LYS A 148 -9.06 -17.46 25.54
C LYS A 148 -10.53 -17.14 25.28
N LEU A 149 -11.19 -16.53 26.25
CA LEU A 149 -12.60 -16.18 26.24
C LEU A 149 -12.87 -14.87 25.49
N LEU A 150 -11.84 -14.05 25.23
CA LEU A 150 -11.94 -12.74 24.56
C LEU A 150 -12.92 -11.80 25.26
N VAL A 151 -12.96 -11.85 26.59
CA VAL A 151 -13.74 -10.92 27.41
C VAL A 151 -12.78 -9.86 27.96
N SER A 152 -13.19 -8.60 27.90
CA SER A 152 -12.39 -7.49 28.42
C SER A 152 -13.21 -6.42 29.13
N ALA A 153 -12.50 -5.62 29.94
CA ALA A 153 -12.97 -4.41 30.58
C ALA A 153 -11.89 -3.33 30.48
N LEU A 154 -12.30 -2.06 30.59
CA LEU A 154 -11.40 -0.93 30.76
C LEU A 154 -11.50 -0.43 32.21
N THR A 155 -10.40 0.06 32.75
CA THR A 155 -10.45 0.83 34.00
C THR A 155 -11.12 2.18 33.79
N ASN A 156 -11.82 2.67 34.82
CA ASN A 156 -12.33 4.04 34.88
C ASN A 156 -11.24 5.04 35.32
N GLU A 157 -11.61 6.31 35.51
CA GLU A 157 -10.74 7.40 35.99
C GLU A 157 -10.02 7.07 37.30
N ASN A 158 -10.64 6.28 38.17
CA ASN A 158 -10.07 5.85 39.45
C ASN A 158 -9.30 4.53 39.36
N GLY A 159 -8.97 4.07 38.14
CA GLY A 159 -8.27 2.79 37.92
C GLY A 159 -9.11 1.54 38.22
N TYR A 160 -10.39 1.68 38.53
CA TYR A 160 -11.27 0.56 38.88
C TYR A 160 -11.78 -0.19 37.66
N PHE A 161 -11.81 -1.53 37.71
CA PHE A 161 -12.42 -2.38 36.70
C PHE A 161 -13.36 -3.43 37.30
N LYS A 162 -14.26 -3.92 36.45
CA LYS A 162 -15.15 -5.05 36.74
C LYS A 162 -15.33 -5.91 35.48
N LEU A 163 -15.04 -7.19 35.60
CA LEU A 163 -15.05 -8.16 34.51
C LEU A 163 -15.85 -9.40 34.90
N ARG A 164 -16.83 -9.78 34.08
CA ARG A 164 -17.63 -10.99 34.28
C ARG A 164 -17.10 -12.13 33.40
N LEU A 165 -16.84 -13.29 33.99
CA LEU A 165 -16.27 -14.45 33.33
C LEU A 165 -17.20 -15.66 33.43
N LYS A 166 -17.22 -16.51 32.40
CA LYS A 166 -18.01 -17.75 32.40
C LYS A 166 -17.24 -18.87 33.10
N ASN A 167 -17.96 -19.74 33.81
CA ASN A 167 -17.41 -20.88 34.53
C ASN A 167 -17.13 -22.06 33.58
N LYS A 168 -16.16 -21.90 32.66
CA LYS A 168 -15.79 -22.92 31.65
C LYS A 168 -14.35 -23.43 31.75
N ALA A 169 -13.47 -22.73 32.46
CA ALA A 169 -12.04 -23.03 32.48
C ALA A 169 -11.58 -23.57 33.84
N LYS A 170 -10.65 -24.53 33.84
CA LYS A 170 -10.01 -25.07 35.05
C LYS A 170 -9.06 -24.07 35.74
N SER A 171 -8.53 -23.13 34.96
CA SER A 171 -7.75 -21.98 35.41
C SER A 171 -8.06 -20.79 34.52
N ALA A 172 -8.00 -19.57 35.05
CA ALA A 172 -8.17 -18.35 34.28
C ALA A 172 -7.04 -17.36 34.62
N ALA A 173 -6.63 -16.58 33.62
CA ALA A 173 -5.57 -15.59 33.76
C ALA A 173 -6.01 -14.28 33.13
N LEU A 174 -5.90 -13.19 33.90
CA LEU A 174 -6.18 -11.84 33.43
C LEU A 174 -4.88 -11.18 33.03
N THR A 175 -4.83 -10.68 31.80
CA THR A 175 -3.76 -9.81 31.34
C THR A 175 -4.23 -8.36 31.41
N VAL A 176 -3.36 -7.48 31.87
CA VAL A 176 -3.57 -6.03 31.90
C VAL A 176 -2.54 -5.38 30.99
N SER A 177 -3.02 -4.53 30.10
CA SER A 177 -2.21 -3.83 29.10
C SER A 177 -2.57 -2.35 29.05
N LYS A 178 -1.56 -1.50 28.96
CA LYS A 178 -1.68 -0.05 28.79
C LYS A 178 -0.51 0.46 27.96
N GLU A 179 -0.76 1.44 27.10
CA GLU A 179 0.33 2.09 26.36
C GLU A 179 1.39 2.65 27.33
N PHE A 180 2.68 2.45 27.00
CA PHE A 180 3.82 2.81 27.85
C PHE A 180 3.97 2.02 29.16
N TYR A 181 3.29 0.88 29.30
CA TYR A 181 3.46 -0.05 30.41
C TYR A 181 3.79 -1.47 29.92
N GLU A 182 4.41 -2.27 30.78
CA GLU A 182 4.62 -3.69 30.53
C GLU A 182 3.32 -4.49 30.77
N ASP A 183 2.98 -5.36 29.82
CA ASP A 183 1.81 -6.24 29.94
C ASP A 183 1.97 -7.17 31.14
N THR A 184 1.04 -7.11 32.08
CA THR A 184 1.10 -7.89 33.33
C THR A 184 0.01 -8.96 33.34
N THR A 185 0.36 -10.20 33.65
CA THR A 185 -0.61 -11.32 33.73
C THR A 185 -0.73 -11.85 35.16
N VAL A 186 -1.97 -11.96 35.64
CA VAL A 186 -2.33 -12.45 36.98
C VAL A 186 -3.25 -13.66 36.85
N PHE A 187 -2.97 -14.71 37.61
CA PHE A 187 -3.83 -15.89 37.70
C PHE A 187 -4.97 -15.64 38.69
N ILE A 188 -6.16 -16.12 38.35
CA ILE A 188 -7.37 -15.95 39.16
C ILE A 188 -8.01 -17.31 39.43
N GLU A 189 -8.78 -17.42 40.52
CA GLU A 189 -9.50 -18.63 40.90
C GLU A 189 -10.86 -18.65 40.18
N PRO A 190 -11.10 -19.57 39.23
CA PRO A 190 -12.42 -19.68 38.61
C PRO A 190 -13.49 -20.02 39.66
N LYS A 191 -14.75 -19.68 39.37
CA LYS A 191 -15.95 -19.95 40.20
C LYS A 191 -16.15 -19.04 41.41
N TYR A 192 -15.17 -18.21 41.75
CA TYR A 192 -15.26 -17.30 42.88
C TYR A 192 -15.31 -15.86 42.40
N ASN A 193 -16.19 -15.07 43.02
CA ASN A 193 -16.06 -13.63 42.92
C ASN A 193 -14.78 -13.20 43.64
N GLN A 194 -14.01 -12.31 43.06
CA GLN A 194 -12.76 -11.85 43.66
C GLN A 194 -12.48 -10.40 43.32
N GLN A 195 -11.89 -9.70 44.28
CA GLN A 195 -11.32 -8.38 44.09
C GLN A 195 -9.80 -8.50 44.01
N ILE A 196 -9.14 -7.81 43.09
CA ILE A 196 -7.68 -7.89 42.91
C ILE A 196 -7.09 -6.51 42.65
N THR A 197 -5.88 -6.27 43.12
CA THR A 197 -5.12 -5.07 42.74
C THR A 197 -3.95 -5.50 41.87
N ILE A 198 -3.81 -4.86 40.71
CA ILE A 198 -2.78 -5.18 39.72
C ILE A 198 -1.91 -3.94 39.55
N THR A 199 -0.61 -4.06 39.80
CA THR A 199 0.34 -3.00 39.46
C THR A 199 0.88 -3.21 38.04
N LEU A 200 1.04 -2.13 37.28
CA LEU A 200 1.71 -2.13 35.99
C LEU A 200 3.05 -1.41 36.11
N LEU A 201 4.10 -2.05 35.60
CA LEU A 201 5.41 -1.44 35.52
C LEU A 201 5.46 -0.49 34.30
N PRO A 202 5.76 0.81 34.47
CA PRO A 202 6.01 1.70 33.34
C PRO A 202 7.15 1.15 32.49
N LEU A 203 6.97 1.16 31.17
CA LEU A 203 8.10 1.04 30.26
C LEU A 203 8.97 2.26 30.53
N GLY A 204 10.13 2.04 31.16
CA GLY A 204 11.12 3.09 31.37
C GLY A 204 11.29 3.85 30.07
N ALA A 205 11.24 5.19 30.14
CA ALA A 205 11.13 6.05 28.97
C ALA A 205 12.03 5.52 27.84
N PRO A 206 11.51 5.29 26.60
CA PRO A 206 12.45 5.31 25.49
C PRO A 206 13.13 6.67 25.61
N ASP A 207 14.45 6.72 25.70
CA ASP A 207 15.17 7.99 25.66
C ASP A 207 14.66 8.77 24.45
N ILE A 208 13.76 9.73 24.70
CA ILE A 208 13.26 10.64 23.67
C ILE A 208 14.41 11.60 23.49
N THR A 209 15.30 11.27 22.57
CA THR A 209 16.21 12.26 22.01
C THR A 209 15.33 13.20 21.19
N ILE A 210 15.07 14.39 21.72
CA ILE A 210 14.45 15.49 20.97
C ILE A 210 15.43 15.95 19.88
N VAL A 211 14.86 16.16 18.70
CA VAL A 211 15.43 16.36 17.37
C VAL A 211 16.30 17.62 17.22
N LYS A 212 17.38 17.53 16.42
CA LYS A 212 18.11 18.69 15.85
C LYS A 212 17.46 19.10 14.51
N PRO A 213 17.45 20.39 14.14
CA PRO A 213 16.70 20.88 12.99
C PRO A 213 17.39 20.55 11.67
N GLU A 214 17.03 19.41 11.06
CA GLU A 214 17.36 19.05 9.67
C GLU A 214 16.58 17.80 9.16
N ASP A 215 15.33 17.58 9.59
CA ASP A 215 14.55 16.40 9.16
C ASP A 215 13.47 16.75 8.12
N TYR A 216 13.89 16.79 6.84
CA TYR A 216 13.01 16.65 5.68
C TYR A 216 12.93 15.16 5.26
N PHE A 217 11.71 14.64 5.16
CA PHE A 217 11.31 13.34 4.58
C PHE A 217 12.01 12.07 5.10
N VAL A 218 11.42 11.44 6.13
CA VAL A 218 11.66 10.01 6.39
C VAL A 218 10.69 9.19 5.52
N PRO A 219 11.17 8.35 4.58
CA PRO A 219 10.31 7.39 3.88
C PRO A 219 9.86 6.26 4.83
N ASP A 220 8.73 5.61 4.49
CA ASP A 220 8.04 4.56 5.27
C ASP A 220 8.92 3.36 5.72
N SER A 221 10.17 3.27 5.27
CA SER A 221 11.16 2.28 5.70
C SER A 221 12.58 2.88 5.62
N LEU A 222 13.39 2.66 6.66
CA LEU A 222 14.77 3.12 6.77
C LEU A 222 15.70 1.98 6.36
N ARG A 223 16.41 2.09 5.24
CA ARG A 223 17.41 1.09 4.82
C ARG A 223 18.80 1.54 5.28
N VAL A 224 19.37 0.84 6.26
CA VAL A 224 20.71 1.11 6.78
C VAL A 224 21.66 0.06 6.20
N ARG A 225 22.62 0.50 5.38
CA ARG A 225 23.75 -0.34 4.96
C ARG A 225 24.82 -0.26 6.02
N ILE A 226 25.12 -1.38 6.67
CA ILE A 226 26.27 -1.49 7.56
C ILE A 226 27.32 -2.35 6.86
N THR A 227 28.48 -1.76 6.62
CA THR A 227 29.65 -2.52 6.17
C THR A 227 30.25 -3.22 7.38
N THR A 228 30.13 -4.55 7.43
CA THR A 228 30.87 -5.37 8.39
C THR A 228 32.16 -5.88 7.74
N PRO A 229 33.16 -6.33 8.51
CA PRO A 229 34.36 -6.97 7.97
C PRO A 229 34.09 -8.18 7.06
N SER A 230 32.87 -8.72 7.11
CA SER A 230 32.37 -9.86 6.31
C SER A 230 31.54 -9.47 5.07
N GLY A 231 31.30 -8.18 4.81
CA GLY A 231 30.54 -7.70 3.65
C GLY A 231 29.54 -6.57 3.98
N ILE A 232 28.70 -6.21 3.00
CA ILE A 232 27.66 -5.20 3.18
C ILE A 232 26.37 -5.90 3.63
N THR A 233 25.92 -5.60 4.85
CA THR A 233 24.62 -6.08 5.36
C THR A 233 23.59 -4.94 5.31
N GLU A 234 22.51 -5.14 4.58
CA GLU A 234 21.38 -4.20 4.52
C GLU A 234 20.35 -4.51 5.62
N TYR A 235 20.15 -3.58 6.55
CA TYR A 235 19.10 -3.63 7.54
C TYR A 235 17.93 -2.76 7.08
N THR A 236 16.73 -3.32 6.99
CA THR A 236 15.51 -2.54 6.73
C THR A 236 14.75 -2.34 8.03
N TYR A 237 14.79 -1.13 8.56
CA TYR A 237 13.93 -0.67 9.65
C TYR A 237 12.55 -0.38 9.08
N VAL A 238 11.59 -1.27 9.33
CA VAL A 238 10.17 -1.02 9.08
C VAL A 238 9.60 -0.44 10.36
N LYS A 239 9.16 0.83 10.33
CA LYS A 239 8.37 1.41 11.42
C LYS A 239 7.22 0.44 11.68
N SER A 240 7.11 -0.08 12.91
CA SER A 240 6.02 -1.01 13.29
C SER A 240 4.72 -0.45 12.71
N PRO A 241 4.02 -1.21 11.84
CA PRO A 241 2.88 -0.68 11.11
C PRO A 241 1.93 -0.10 12.13
N ASP A 242 1.66 1.20 11.99
CA ASP A 242 0.72 1.92 12.85
C ASP A 242 -0.58 1.15 12.86
N SER A 243 -0.81 0.39 13.93
CA SER A 243 -1.93 -0.53 14.02
C SER A 243 -3.24 0.22 14.14
N ALA A 244 -3.20 1.55 14.32
CA ALA A 244 -4.35 2.42 14.45
C ALA A 244 -4.68 3.21 13.17
N ARG A 245 -4.18 2.80 11.99
CA ARG A 245 -4.41 3.51 10.71
C ARG A 245 -5.89 3.72 10.41
N LEU A 246 -6.71 2.69 10.58
CA LEU A 246 -8.14 2.74 10.32
C LEU A 246 -8.83 3.68 11.30
N GLU A 247 -8.51 3.58 12.59
CA GLU A 247 -9.12 4.38 13.66
C GLU A 247 -8.84 5.89 13.52
N LYS A 248 -7.77 6.26 12.78
CA LYS A 248 -7.43 7.66 12.46
C LYS A 248 -8.22 8.26 11.30
N THR A 249 -8.86 7.43 10.47
CA THR A 249 -9.73 7.90 9.38
C THR A 249 -10.96 8.61 9.94
N ALA A 250 -11.61 9.47 9.14
CA ALA A 250 -12.85 10.14 9.56
C ALA A 250 -13.96 9.12 9.92
N VAL A 251 -14.10 8.06 9.12
CA VAL A 251 -15.06 6.98 9.37
C VAL A 251 -14.73 6.21 10.64
N GLY A 252 -13.46 5.86 10.85
CA GLY A 252 -13.01 5.22 12.10
C GLY A 252 -13.22 6.11 13.32
N LYS A 253 -13.01 7.42 13.19
CA LYS A 253 -13.28 8.40 14.26
C LYS A 253 -14.77 8.44 14.62
N PHE A 254 -15.66 8.36 13.64
CA PHE A 254 -17.11 8.45 13.82
C PHE A 254 -17.75 7.14 14.31
N LEU A 255 -17.41 6.00 13.70
CA LEU A 255 -18.10 4.72 13.94
C LEU A 255 -17.51 3.88 15.08
N ILE A 256 -16.25 4.13 15.47
CA ILE A 256 -15.58 3.35 16.52
C ILE A 256 -15.61 4.14 17.83
N SER A 257 -16.12 3.51 18.88
CA SER A 257 -16.20 4.13 20.21
C SER A 257 -14.81 4.41 20.82
N SER A 258 -14.72 5.41 21.70
CA SER A 258 -13.47 5.71 22.44
C SER A 258 -12.96 4.50 23.22
N ALA A 259 -13.86 3.71 23.81
CA ALA A 259 -13.50 2.48 24.52
C ALA A 259 -12.81 1.46 23.59
N GLN A 260 -13.34 1.25 22.38
CA GLN A 260 -12.70 0.36 21.41
C GLN A 260 -11.36 0.91 20.92
N LYS A 261 -11.24 2.23 20.75
CA LYS A 261 -9.96 2.88 20.39
C LYS A 261 -8.91 2.68 21.48
N PHE A 262 -9.24 2.92 22.75
CA PHE A 262 -8.32 2.65 23.86
C PHE A 262 -7.94 1.17 23.94
N GLN A 263 -8.90 0.26 23.78
CA GLN A 263 -8.62 -1.17 23.71
C GLN A 263 -7.66 -1.52 22.56
N SER A 264 -7.87 -0.94 21.37
CA SER A 264 -7.02 -1.09 20.19
C SER A 264 -5.58 -0.62 20.44
N LEU A 265 -5.43 0.52 21.14
CA LEU A 265 -4.15 1.14 21.48
C LEU A 265 -3.39 0.39 22.58
N ASN A 266 -4.10 -0.16 23.57
CA ASN A 266 -3.49 -0.94 24.63
C ASN A 266 -3.06 -2.33 24.13
N LEU A 267 -3.82 -2.93 23.22
CA LEU A 267 -3.61 -4.30 22.77
C LEU A 267 -2.86 -4.42 21.44
N LYS A 268 -1.87 -3.56 21.17
CA LYS A 268 -1.12 -3.55 19.90
C LYS A 268 -0.42 -4.89 19.56
N LYS A 269 -0.09 -5.69 20.59
CA LYS A 269 0.64 -6.96 20.45
C LYS A 269 -0.25 -8.21 20.53
N PHE A 270 -1.57 -8.04 20.68
CA PHE A 270 -2.49 -9.14 20.87
C PHE A 270 -3.47 -9.24 19.70
N LEU A 271 -3.47 -10.40 19.05
CA LEU A 271 -4.45 -10.80 18.05
C LEU A 271 -4.87 -12.23 18.32
N ALA A 272 -6.15 -12.52 18.06
CA ALA A 272 -6.70 -13.85 18.15
C ALA A 272 -7.43 -14.21 16.86
N GLU A 273 -7.37 -15.47 16.47
CA GLU A 273 -8.16 -15.98 15.34
C GLU A 273 -9.42 -16.67 15.85
N ARG A 274 -10.55 -16.41 15.18
CA ARG A 274 -11.84 -17.04 15.49
C ARG A 274 -12.54 -17.49 14.22
N PRO A 275 -13.27 -18.62 14.27
CA PRO A 275 -13.89 -19.16 13.07
C PRO A 275 -15.00 -18.25 12.53
N PHE A 276 -15.74 -17.55 13.40
CA PHE A 276 -16.81 -16.67 12.96
C PHE A 276 -17.02 -15.46 13.87
N GLN A 277 -17.57 -14.40 13.28
CA GLN A 277 -18.16 -13.25 13.97
C GLN A 277 -19.58 -12.99 13.46
N VAL A 278 -20.46 -12.60 14.39
CA VAL A 278 -21.70 -11.90 14.05
C VAL A 278 -21.68 -10.55 14.77
N SER A 279 -21.92 -9.46 14.05
CA SER A 279 -22.00 -8.11 14.62
C SER A 279 -23.26 -7.38 14.19
N LEU A 280 -23.83 -6.57 15.09
CA LEU A 280 -24.89 -5.63 14.75
C LEU A 280 -24.27 -4.29 14.34
N THR A 281 -23.41 -3.75 15.20
CA THR A 281 -22.64 -2.51 15.03
C THR A 281 -21.26 -2.68 15.67
N PRO A 282 -20.28 -1.81 15.39
CA PRO A 282 -19.01 -1.79 16.13
C PRO A 282 -19.23 -1.79 17.64
N GLY A 283 -18.68 -2.80 18.32
CA GLY A 283 -18.74 -2.96 19.77
C GLY A 283 -19.89 -3.84 20.26
N LEU A 284 -20.91 -4.07 19.42
CA LEU A 284 -22.01 -5.02 19.67
C LEU A 284 -21.87 -6.22 18.72
N SER A 285 -20.98 -7.14 19.07
CA SER A 285 -20.70 -8.37 18.32
C SER A 285 -20.47 -9.56 19.24
N THR A 286 -20.31 -10.75 18.67
CA THR A 286 -19.88 -11.97 19.38
C THR A 286 -18.55 -11.79 20.13
N HIS A 287 -17.73 -10.80 19.75
CA HIS A 287 -16.46 -10.45 20.38
C HIS A 287 -16.50 -9.15 21.20
N GLY A 288 -17.64 -8.46 21.23
CA GLY A 288 -17.84 -7.21 21.98
C GLY A 288 -16.76 -6.17 21.72
N LYS A 289 -16.18 -5.61 22.79
CA LYS A 289 -15.12 -4.59 22.72
C LYS A 289 -13.77 -5.12 22.22
N MET A 290 -13.59 -6.45 22.16
CA MET A 290 -12.36 -7.08 21.67
C MET A 290 -12.35 -7.29 20.16
N SER A 291 -13.44 -6.98 19.45
CA SER A 291 -13.59 -7.28 18.03
C SER A 291 -12.42 -6.77 17.17
N GLY A 292 -11.90 -5.57 17.45
CA GLY A 292 -10.72 -4.99 16.77
C GLY A 292 -9.40 -5.73 16.97
N GLN A 293 -9.37 -6.80 17.77
CA GLN A 293 -8.21 -7.67 17.99
C GLN A 293 -8.49 -9.13 17.60
N VAL A 294 -9.56 -9.35 16.85
CA VAL A 294 -9.97 -10.68 16.40
C VAL A 294 -9.96 -10.71 14.88
N VAL A 295 -9.18 -11.63 14.33
CA VAL A 295 -9.22 -12.00 12.90
C VAL A 295 -10.23 -13.13 12.76
N ASN A 296 -11.17 -12.99 11.82
CA ASN A 296 -12.24 -13.96 11.63
C ASN A 296 -12.10 -14.68 10.29
N ASN A 297 -12.38 -15.98 10.24
CA ASN A 297 -12.49 -16.67 8.95
C ASN A 297 -13.80 -16.27 8.24
N VAL A 298 -14.88 -16.09 9.02
CA VAL A 298 -16.17 -15.64 8.51
C VAL A 298 -16.72 -14.50 9.38
N SER A 299 -17.18 -13.41 8.78
CA SER A 299 -17.72 -12.25 9.51
C SER A 299 -19.04 -11.79 8.89
N PHE A 300 -20.12 -11.85 9.67
CA PHE A 300 -21.44 -11.38 9.27
C PHE A 300 -21.82 -10.15 10.08
N ASN A 301 -21.88 -9.00 9.42
CA ASN A 301 -22.11 -7.71 10.03
C ASN A 301 -23.47 -7.16 9.58
N VAL A 302 -24.50 -7.26 10.43
CA VAL A 302 -25.90 -6.96 10.08
C VAL A 302 -26.06 -5.50 9.61
N PHE A 303 -25.58 -4.52 10.37
CA PHE A 303 -25.44 -3.14 9.87
C PHE A 303 -23.98 -2.82 9.58
N GLY A 304 -23.09 -3.09 10.53
CA GLY A 304 -21.67 -2.98 10.24
C GLY A 304 -20.77 -3.52 11.34
N GLY A 305 -19.56 -3.89 10.95
CA GLY A 305 -18.60 -4.56 11.81
C GLY A 305 -17.31 -3.78 11.97
N TYR A 306 -16.63 -4.04 13.09
CA TYR A 306 -15.25 -3.66 13.29
C TYR A 306 -14.47 -4.86 13.80
N ALA A 307 -13.49 -5.34 13.04
CA ALA A 307 -12.69 -6.52 13.35
C ALA A 307 -11.19 -6.23 13.27
N GLY A 308 -10.39 -7.15 13.82
CA GLY A 308 -8.94 -7.15 13.62
C GLY A 308 -8.59 -7.43 12.17
N GLY A 309 -9.37 -8.27 11.49
CA GLY A 309 -9.26 -8.57 10.07
C GLY A 309 -10.16 -9.75 9.68
N VAL A 310 -10.09 -10.15 8.40
CA VAL A 310 -10.75 -11.35 7.89
C VAL A 310 -9.78 -12.23 7.09
N ASP A 311 -9.85 -13.54 7.30
CA ASP A 311 -9.14 -14.56 6.53
C ASP A 311 -10.13 -15.57 5.93
N GLY A 312 -10.98 -15.06 5.02
CA GLY A 312 -12.04 -15.84 4.39
C GLY A 312 -13.15 -14.95 3.83
N PHE A 313 -14.32 -14.94 4.45
CA PHE A 313 -15.49 -14.25 3.91
C PHE A 313 -16.06 -13.23 4.90
N GLU A 314 -16.23 -12.00 4.46
CA GLU A 314 -16.94 -10.98 5.23
C GLU A 314 -18.07 -10.34 4.44
N LEU A 315 -19.24 -10.25 5.09
CA LEU A 315 -20.43 -9.61 4.55
C LEU A 315 -20.97 -8.58 5.54
N GLY A 316 -21.11 -7.34 5.09
CA GLY A 316 -21.67 -6.22 5.83
C GLY A 316 -22.92 -5.67 5.19
N GLY A 317 -23.99 -5.48 5.97
CA GLY A 317 -25.22 -4.86 5.47
C GLY A 317 -24.97 -3.43 4.98
N LEU A 318 -24.26 -2.62 5.76
CA LEU A 318 -23.82 -1.28 5.36
C LEU A 318 -22.30 -1.19 5.22
N PHE A 319 -21.53 -1.66 6.20
CA PHE A 319 -20.08 -1.48 6.15
C PHE A 319 -19.27 -2.57 6.86
N ASN A 320 -18.01 -2.71 6.45
CA ASN A 320 -16.99 -3.50 7.13
C ASN A 320 -15.75 -2.64 7.44
N LEU A 321 -15.21 -2.77 8.65
CA LEU A 321 -14.00 -2.08 9.10
C LEU A 321 -13.00 -3.11 9.62
N ASP A 322 -11.91 -3.32 8.91
CA ASP A 322 -10.81 -4.19 9.33
C ASP A 322 -9.58 -3.40 9.70
N LYS A 323 -9.16 -3.52 10.96
CA LYS A 323 -7.96 -2.86 11.46
C LYS A 323 -6.70 -3.28 10.69
N GLN A 324 -6.59 -4.56 10.35
CA GLN A 324 -5.45 -5.16 9.68
C GLN A 324 -5.81 -5.62 8.27
N ASN A 325 -5.58 -6.89 7.95
CA ASN A 325 -5.68 -7.41 6.59
C ASN A 325 -7.03 -8.06 6.35
N ALA A 326 -7.47 -8.04 5.09
CA ALA A 326 -8.61 -8.80 4.60
C ALA A 326 -8.14 -9.75 3.48
N GLN A 327 -8.48 -11.03 3.58
CA GLN A 327 -8.15 -12.03 2.58
C GLN A 327 -9.41 -12.70 2.02
N TYR A 328 -9.34 -13.06 0.73
CA TYR A 328 -10.34 -13.73 -0.09
C TYR A 328 -11.55 -12.89 -0.51
N ALA A 329 -12.52 -12.60 0.38
CA ALA A 329 -13.74 -11.90 -0.03
C ALA A 329 -14.31 -10.99 1.07
N GLN A 330 -14.54 -9.72 0.73
CA GLN A 330 -15.16 -8.73 1.61
C GLN A 330 -16.20 -7.92 0.83
N ILE A 331 -17.46 -7.94 1.30
CA ILE A 331 -18.61 -7.34 0.61
C ILE A 331 -19.39 -6.46 1.59
N ALA A 332 -19.73 -5.24 1.19
CA ALA A 332 -20.55 -4.33 1.98
C ALA A 332 -21.58 -3.57 1.14
N GLY A 333 -22.76 -3.31 1.71
CA GLY A 333 -23.79 -2.52 1.03
C GLY A 333 -23.39 -1.08 0.72
N LEU A 334 -22.55 -0.44 1.56
CA LEU A 334 -22.02 0.91 1.32
C LEU A 334 -20.50 0.89 1.15
N PHE A 335 -19.74 0.50 2.17
CA PHE A 335 -18.28 0.61 2.08
C PHE A 335 -17.49 -0.41 2.89
N ASN A 336 -16.27 -0.69 2.41
CA ASN A 336 -15.26 -1.45 3.13
C ASN A 336 -14.03 -0.57 3.41
N ILE A 337 -13.50 -0.63 4.63
CA ILE A 337 -12.24 0.04 4.99
C ILE A 337 -11.30 -0.97 5.63
N VAL A 338 -10.10 -1.12 5.05
CA VAL A 338 -9.06 -2.03 5.53
C VAL A 338 -7.80 -1.23 5.86
N GLY A 339 -7.36 -1.29 7.11
CA GLY A 339 -6.18 -0.54 7.60
C GLY A 339 -4.85 -1.13 7.14
N GLY A 340 -4.81 -2.42 6.87
CA GLY A 340 -3.70 -3.17 6.31
C GLY A 340 -3.87 -3.46 4.82
N ASN A 341 -3.50 -4.68 4.42
CA ASN A 341 -3.46 -5.13 3.04
C ASN A 341 -4.70 -5.94 2.69
N VAL A 342 -5.08 -5.92 1.41
CA VAL A 342 -6.14 -6.77 0.88
C VAL A 342 -5.58 -7.72 -0.17
N LYS A 343 -5.92 -9.01 -0.05
CA LYS A 343 -5.64 -10.03 -1.06
C LYS A 343 -6.93 -10.79 -1.38
N GLY A 344 -7.59 -10.46 -2.49
CA GLY A 344 -8.84 -11.08 -2.91
C GLY A 344 -9.82 -10.12 -3.57
N VAL A 345 -11.11 -10.33 -3.30
CA VAL A 345 -12.23 -9.56 -3.84
C VAL A 345 -12.76 -8.61 -2.77
N GLN A 346 -12.93 -7.33 -3.12
CA GLN A 346 -13.51 -6.32 -2.25
C GLN A 346 -14.60 -5.53 -3.00
N ILE A 347 -15.84 -5.60 -2.52
CA ILE A 347 -17.02 -5.02 -3.17
C ILE A 347 -17.76 -4.11 -2.20
N GLY A 348 -17.96 -2.85 -2.59
CA GLY A 348 -18.69 -1.85 -1.81
C GLY A 348 -19.72 -1.14 -2.69
N GLY A 349 -20.96 -1.00 -2.23
CA GLY A 349 -21.99 -0.31 -3.02
C GLY A 349 -21.67 1.16 -3.31
N ILE A 350 -20.84 1.81 -2.50
CA ILE A 350 -20.35 3.18 -2.70
C ILE A 350 -18.83 3.19 -2.83
N SER A 351 -18.11 2.71 -1.81
CA SER A 351 -16.66 2.94 -1.72
C SER A 351 -15.88 1.77 -1.15
N ASN A 352 -14.66 1.56 -1.64
CA ASN A 352 -13.68 0.71 -0.97
C ASN A 352 -12.42 1.50 -0.68
N THR A 353 -11.90 1.36 0.54
CA THR A 353 -10.68 2.04 1.00
C THR A 353 -9.70 1.04 1.60
N VAL A 354 -8.50 1.00 1.06
CA VAL A 354 -7.40 0.16 1.57
C VAL A 354 -6.20 1.05 1.86
N LEU A 355 -5.73 1.03 3.11
CA LEU A 355 -4.63 1.89 3.56
C LEU A 355 -3.24 1.24 3.39
N GLY A 356 -3.20 -0.05 3.08
CA GLY A 356 -2.02 -0.81 2.66
C GLY A 356 -2.05 -1.14 1.17
N ASP A 357 -1.44 -2.28 0.82
CA ASP A 357 -1.36 -2.81 -0.54
C ASP A 357 -2.63 -3.59 -0.91
N PHE A 358 -3.00 -3.56 -2.19
CA PHE A 358 -4.14 -4.28 -2.74
C PHE A 358 -3.70 -5.27 -3.82
N ASN A 359 -4.15 -6.52 -3.72
CA ASN A 359 -3.95 -7.55 -4.72
C ASN A 359 -5.26 -8.31 -5.03
N GLY A 360 -5.83 -8.11 -6.22
CA GLY A 360 -7.04 -8.82 -6.66
C GLY A 360 -8.06 -7.95 -7.38
N LEU A 361 -9.33 -8.01 -6.96
CA LEU A 361 -10.48 -7.34 -7.59
C LEU A 361 -11.15 -6.34 -6.64
N GLN A 362 -11.19 -5.05 -6.99
CA GLN A 362 -11.83 -3.99 -6.20
C GLN A 362 -12.98 -3.34 -7.00
N ILE A 363 -14.21 -3.42 -6.49
CA ILE A 363 -15.41 -2.89 -7.16
C ILE A 363 -16.17 -1.93 -6.23
N GLY A 364 -16.28 -0.67 -6.63
CA GLY A 364 -16.97 0.39 -5.89
C GLY A 364 -18.02 1.08 -6.74
N GLY A 365 -19.22 1.36 -6.21
CA GLY A 365 -20.24 2.07 -6.98
C GLY A 365 -19.84 3.50 -7.36
N ILE A 366 -19.11 4.21 -6.49
CA ILE A 366 -18.59 5.56 -6.75
C ILE A 366 -17.08 5.53 -6.90
N ASN A 367 -16.36 5.07 -5.88
CA ASN A 367 -14.90 5.15 -5.89
C ASN A 367 -14.20 3.95 -5.25
N ASN A 368 -12.96 3.73 -5.69
CA ASN A 368 -12.03 2.85 -5.01
C ASN A 368 -10.75 3.61 -4.66
N PHE A 369 -10.21 3.34 -3.47
CA PHE A 369 -8.99 3.93 -2.97
C PHE A 369 -8.05 2.84 -2.45
N ALA A 370 -6.82 2.81 -2.96
CA ALA A 370 -5.74 1.98 -2.45
C ALA A 370 -4.53 2.87 -2.20
N LYS A 371 -4.16 3.07 -0.93
CA LYS A 371 -3.13 4.05 -0.54
C LYS A 371 -1.73 3.66 -1.02
N LYS A 372 -1.40 2.36 -1.01
CA LYS A 372 -0.11 1.81 -1.47
C LYS A 372 -0.28 1.10 -2.81
N GLY A 373 0.56 0.12 -3.10
CA GLY A 373 0.59 -0.56 -4.39
C GLY A 373 -0.72 -1.26 -4.71
N PHE A 374 -1.18 -1.12 -5.94
CA PHE A 374 -2.35 -1.83 -6.48
C PHE A 374 -1.92 -2.83 -7.55
N ASN A 375 -2.30 -4.10 -7.39
CA ASN A 375 -2.07 -5.16 -8.36
C ASN A 375 -3.38 -5.90 -8.68
N GLY A 376 -3.95 -5.73 -9.88
CA GLY A 376 -5.17 -6.44 -10.29
C GLY A 376 -6.16 -5.59 -11.08
N PHE A 377 -7.46 -5.70 -10.76
CA PHE A 377 -8.55 -5.03 -11.48
C PHE A 377 -9.35 -4.11 -10.55
N GLN A 378 -9.47 -2.83 -10.93
CA GLN A 378 -10.19 -1.80 -10.19
C GLN A 378 -11.33 -1.25 -11.05
N LEU A 379 -12.57 -1.33 -10.55
CA LEU A 379 -13.76 -0.81 -11.25
C LEU A 379 -14.56 0.12 -10.33
N ALA A 380 -14.76 1.35 -10.79
CA ALA A 380 -15.52 2.37 -10.09
C ALA A 380 -16.57 3.01 -11.01
N GLY A 381 -17.73 3.41 -10.48
CA GLY A 381 -18.68 4.21 -11.27
C GLY A 381 -18.15 5.61 -11.59
N VAL A 382 -17.33 6.20 -10.72
CA VAL A 382 -16.80 7.57 -10.89
C VAL A 382 -15.29 7.61 -10.92
N HIS A 383 -14.60 7.15 -9.87
CA HIS A 383 -13.17 7.41 -9.71
C HIS A 383 -12.37 6.27 -9.05
N ASN A 384 -11.25 5.89 -9.67
CA ASN A 384 -10.24 5.06 -9.02
C ASN A 384 -9.03 5.90 -8.63
N HIS A 385 -8.56 5.74 -7.40
CA HIS A 385 -7.42 6.49 -6.86
C HIS A 385 -6.39 5.56 -6.22
N THR A 386 -5.17 5.59 -6.76
CA THR A 386 -4.02 4.90 -6.16
C THR A 386 -2.83 5.87 -6.10
N PRO A 387 -2.55 6.54 -4.97
CA PRO A 387 -1.44 7.49 -4.87
C PRO A 387 -0.08 6.78 -4.71
N ASP A 388 0.06 5.63 -5.36
CA ASP A 388 1.27 4.83 -5.46
C ASP A 388 1.38 4.25 -6.89
N SER A 389 1.85 3.02 -7.03
CA SER A 389 2.05 2.29 -8.27
C SER A 389 0.88 1.35 -8.55
N VAL A 390 0.49 1.29 -9.81
CA VAL A 390 -0.58 0.43 -10.33
C VAL A 390 0.03 -0.59 -11.28
N LYS A 391 -0.31 -1.87 -11.09
CA LYS A 391 -0.09 -2.95 -12.06
C LYS A 391 -1.42 -3.63 -12.37
N GLY A 392 -1.94 -3.46 -13.58
CA GLY A 392 -3.21 -4.08 -13.98
C GLY A 392 -4.17 -3.13 -14.67
N LEU A 393 -5.47 -3.26 -14.40
CA LEU A 393 -6.55 -2.57 -15.13
C LEU A 393 -7.37 -1.69 -14.18
N GLN A 394 -7.50 -0.40 -14.50
CA GLN A 394 -8.41 0.54 -13.83
C GLN A 394 -9.47 1.03 -14.81
N ILE A 395 -10.75 0.90 -14.43
CA ILE A 395 -11.90 1.38 -15.20
C ILE A 395 -12.77 2.27 -14.32
N ALA A 396 -13.06 3.48 -14.77
CA ALA A 396 -13.89 4.43 -14.05
C ALA A 396 -14.78 5.23 -14.98
N GLY A 397 -16.00 5.59 -14.57
CA GLY A 397 -16.87 6.43 -15.41
C GLY A 397 -16.27 7.82 -15.68
N VAL A 398 -15.56 8.41 -14.70
CA VAL A 398 -14.97 9.76 -14.86
C VAL A 398 -13.46 9.71 -14.95
N SER A 399 -12.75 9.15 -13.96
CA SER A 399 -11.28 9.21 -13.97
C SER A 399 -10.54 8.12 -13.22
N ASN A 400 -9.31 7.83 -13.67
CA ASN A 400 -8.34 6.99 -12.96
C ASN A 400 -7.09 7.82 -12.63
N PHE A 401 -6.59 7.68 -11.40
CA PHE A 401 -5.41 8.39 -10.93
C PHE A 401 -4.36 7.45 -10.35
N SER A 402 -3.11 7.65 -10.76
CA SER A 402 -1.92 7.03 -10.20
C SER A 402 -0.75 8.01 -10.12
N MET A 403 0.05 7.90 -9.05
CA MET A 403 1.12 8.88 -8.76
C MET A 403 2.49 8.46 -9.28
N TYR A 404 2.87 7.18 -9.09
CA TYR A 404 4.20 6.69 -9.46
C TYR A 404 4.17 5.92 -10.79
N LYS A 405 4.37 4.60 -10.76
CA LYS A 405 4.44 3.78 -11.96
C LYS A 405 3.09 3.14 -12.25
N THR A 406 2.63 3.23 -13.49
CA THR A 406 1.46 2.52 -13.99
C THR A 406 1.90 1.54 -15.05
N GLY A 407 1.73 0.24 -14.80
CA GLY A 407 1.94 -0.82 -15.76
C GLY A 407 0.61 -1.52 -16.07
N GLY A 408 0.02 -1.25 -17.23
CA GLY A 408 -1.26 -1.85 -17.61
C GLY A 408 -2.19 -0.87 -18.33
N VAL A 409 -3.48 -0.91 -18.00
CA VAL A 409 -4.53 -0.23 -18.77
C VAL A 409 -5.39 0.66 -17.87
N GLN A 410 -5.61 1.92 -18.28
CA GLN A 410 -6.55 2.84 -17.65
C GLN A 410 -7.63 3.25 -18.66
N ILE A 411 -8.90 3.08 -18.31
CA ILE A 411 -10.05 3.44 -19.15
C ILE A 411 -10.98 4.35 -18.35
N SER A 412 -11.32 5.51 -18.91
CA SER A 412 -12.30 6.41 -18.29
C SER A 412 -13.14 7.19 -19.28
N GLY A 413 -14.27 7.74 -18.84
CA GLY A 413 -15.07 8.63 -19.68
C GLY A 413 -14.39 9.99 -19.90
N VAL A 414 -13.68 10.51 -18.89
CA VAL A 414 -13.12 11.88 -18.95
C VAL A 414 -11.60 11.87 -18.94
N ALA A 415 -10.95 11.34 -17.90
CA ALA A 415 -9.51 11.54 -17.72
C ALA A 415 -8.75 10.37 -17.09
N ASN A 416 -7.60 10.02 -17.67
CA ASN A 416 -6.61 9.14 -17.02
C ASN A 416 -5.33 9.93 -16.70
N MET A 417 -4.86 9.83 -15.46
CA MET A 417 -3.67 10.54 -14.98
C MET A 417 -2.68 9.57 -14.34
N ALA A 418 -1.49 9.47 -14.94
CA ALA A 418 -0.37 8.68 -14.43
C ALA A 418 0.86 9.58 -14.26
N HIS A 419 1.01 10.23 -13.10
CA HIS A 419 2.01 11.29 -12.88
C HIS A 419 3.48 10.86 -13.08
N GLY A 420 3.78 9.57 -12.96
CA GLY A 420 5.10 9.03 -13.28
C GLY A 420 5.15 8.36 -14.65
N ASN A 421 5.57 7.09 -14.68
CA ASN A 421 5.75 6.34 -15.92
C ASN A 421 4.48 5.55 -16.24
N MET A 422 3.99 5.68 -17.47
CA MET A 422 2.91 4.87 -18.03
C MET A 422 3.48 3.84 -19.01
N ASP A 423 3.55 2.59 -18.55
CA ASP A 423 3.91 1.41 -19.34
C ASP A 423 2.63 0.66 -19.73
N GLY A 424 1.96 1.08 -20.81
CA GLY A 424 0.72 0.47 -21.27
C GLY A 424 -0.25 1.42 -21.98
N VAL A 425 -1.56 1.27 -21.74
CA VAL A 425 -2.61 1.94 -22.52
C VAL A 425 -3.47 2.86 -21.65
N GLN A 426 -3.71 4.10 -22.10
CA GLN A 426 -4.71 5.00 -21.51
C GLN A 426 -5.77 5.34 -22.56
N ILE A 427 -7.05 5.13 -22.24
CA ILE A 427 -8.19 5.47 -23.09
C ILE A 427 -9.14 6.38 -22.31
N SER A 428 -9.36 7.59 -22.81
CA SER A 428 -10.33 8.53 -22.23
C SER A 428 -11.08 9.29 -23.31
N GLY A 429 -12.27 9.80 -22.97
CA GLY A 429 -13.03 10.66 -23.87
C GLY A 429 -12.39 12.03 -24.04
N VAL A 430 -11.83 12.61 -22.97
CA VAL A 430 -11.30 13.98 -23.00
C VAL A 430 -9.79 14.01 -22.98
N PHE A 431 -9.12 13.59 -21.90
CA PHE A 431 -7.66 13.67 -21.87
C PHE A 431 -6.91 12.60 -21.08
N ASN A 432 -5.72 12.27 -21.59
CA ASN A 432 -4.76 11.42 -20.90
C ASN A 432 -3.52 12.23 -20.54
N TYR A 433 -2.99 12.01 -19.33
CA TYR A 433 -1.75 12.62 -18.87
C TYR A 433 -0.78 11.58 -18.32
N THR A 434 0.49 11.68 -18.72
CA THR A 434 1.59 10.99 -18.06
C THR A 434 2.90 11.77 -18.11
N LYS A 435 3.88 11.50 -17.24
CA LYS A 435 5.21 12.10 -17.41
C LYS A 435 6.01 11.37 -18.49
N ARG A 436 6.05 10.03 -18.47
CA ARG A 436 6.75 9.22 -19.48
C ARG A 436 5.85 8.15 -20.04
N LEU A 437 5.55 8.23 -21.34
CA LEU A 437 4.73 7.24 -22.03
C LEU A 437 5.58 6.18 -22.74
N ARG A 438 5.37 4.92 -22.38
CA ARG A 438 5.79 3.73 -23.13
C ARG A 438 4.55 2.88 -23.43
N GLY A 439 3.85 3.21 -24.51
CA GLY A 439 2.63 2.51 -24.90
C GLY A 439 1.71 3.39 -25.75
N LEU A 440 0.42 3.42 -25.44
CA LEU A 440 -0.61 4.08 -26.24
C LEU A 440 -1.49 5.00 -25.39
N GLN A 441 -1.75 6.21 -25.89
CA GLN A 441 -2.79 7.09 -25.36
C GLN A 441 -3.85 7.36 -26.43
N ILE A 442 -5.13 7.24 -26.07
CA ILE A 442 -6.27 7.58 -26.93
C ILE A 442 -7.20 8.51 -26.15
N GLY A 443 -7.41 9.71 -26.67
CA GLY A 443 -8.33 10.71 -26.13
C GLY A 443 -8.26 11.99 -26.93
N LEU A 444 -9.21 12.91 -26.75
CA LEU A 444 -9.20 14.18 -27.51
C LEU A 444 -7.89 14.95 -27.31
N ILE A 445 -7.36 14.94 -26.08
CA ILE A 445 -6.11 15.59 -25.69
C ILE A 445 -5.18 14.58 -25.02
N ASN A 446 -3.97 14.37 -25.53
CA ASN A 446 -2.99 13.51 -24.89
C ASN A 446 -1.74 14.31 -24.55
N ILE A 447 -1.31 14.24 -23.28
CA ILE A 447 -0.21 15.03 -22.76
C ILE A 447 0.85 14.10 -22.17
N ALA A 448 2.11 14.30 -22.59
CA ALA A 448 3.26 13.74 -21.91
C ALA A 448 4.49 14.66 -21.91
N ASP A 449 5.41 14.49 -20.95
CA ASP A 449 6.73 15.15 -21.04
C ASP A 449 7.59 14.47 -22.12
N THR A 450 7.69 13.14 -22.06
CA THR A 450 8.40 12.32 -23.07
C THR A 450 7.54 11.12 -23.47
N SER A 451 7.59 10.73 -24.75
CA SER A 451 6.88 9.55 -25.25
C SER A 451 7.73 8.73 -26.21
N GLU A 452 7.93 7.45 -25.87
CA GLU A 452 8.45 6.42 -26.76
C GLU A 452 7.30 5.65 -27.47
N GLY A 453 6.06 5.97 -27.11
CA GLY A 453 4.82 5.32 -27.55
C GLY A 453 4.09 6.07 -28.68
N TYR A 454 2.77 5.88 -28.74
CA TYR A 454 1.86 6.53 -29.69
C TYR A 454 0.77 7.29 -28.93
N SER A 455 0.39 8.45 -29.46
CA SER A 455 -0.71 9.27 -28.92
C SER A 455 -1.68 9.57 -30.06
N LEU A 456 -2.94 9.22 -29.88
CA LEU A 456 -4.01 9.43 -30.85
C LEU A 456 -5.08 10.34 -30.24
N GLY A 457 -5.24 11.51 -30.84
CA GLY A 457 -6.10 12.57 -30.33
C GLY A 457 -6.07 13.79 -31.21
N LEU A 458 -7.06 14.67 -31.07
CA LEU A 458 -7.10 15.96 -31.78
C LEU A 458 -5.87 16.80 -31.43
N VAL A 459 -5.45 16.78 -30.16
CA VAL A 459 -4.32 17.54 -29.64
C VAL A 459 -3.38 16.61 -28.88
N ASN A 460 -2.20 16.33 -29.45
CA ASN A 460 -1.16 15.53 -28.81
C ASN A 460 0.03 16.41 -28.42
N ILE A 461 0.25 16.64 -27.12
CA ILE A 461 1.33 17.48 -26.60
C ILE A 461 2.37 16.59 -25.94
N ILE A 462 3.49 16.36 -26.62
CA ILE A 462 4.65 15.69 -26.04
C ILE A 462 5.74 16.73 -25.84
N LEU A 463 5.98 17.22 -24.62
CA LEU A 463 6.82 18.40 -24.38
C LEU A 463 8.21 18.30 -25.03
N LYS A 464 8.90 17.17 -24.87
CA LYS A 464 10.20 16.87 -25.51
C LYS A 464 10.05 16.07 -26.80
N GLY A 465 8.97 16.34 -27.53
CA GLY A 465 8.56 15.63 -28.74
C GLY A 465 8.79 16.40 -30.03
N TYR A 466 7.96 16.11 -31.01
CA TYR A 466 7.97 16.70 -32.34
C TYR A 466 6.98 17.86 -32.39
N HIS A 467 7.51 19.08 -32.53
CA HIS A 467 6.73 20.32 -32.63
C HIS A 467 7.24 21.09 -33.84
N LYS A 468 6.40 21.30 -34.85
CA LYS A 468 6.77 22.09 -36.04
C LYS A 468 5.67 23.02 -36.46
N LEU A 469 6.05 24.22 -36.87
CA LEU A 469 5.20 25.12 -37.62
C LEU A 469 5.58 25.03 -39.09
N SER A 470 4.67 24.54 -39.92
CA SER A 470 4.89 24.38 -41.36
C SER A 470 4.17 25.47 -42.12
N PHE A 471 4.85 26.10 -43.09
CA PHE A 471 4.25 27.01 -44.06
C PHE A 471 4.47 26.45 -45.45
N SER A 472 3.42 26.34 -46.26
CA SER A 472 3.54 25.72 -47.59
C SER A 472 2.61 26.29 -48.63
N SER A 473 2.95 26.05 -49.89
CA SER A 473 2.07 26.19 -51.04
C SER A 473 1.80 24.81 -51.62
N ASN A 474 0.60 24.64 -52.15
CA ASN A 474 0.25 23.45 -52.89
C ASN A 474 -0.57 23.82 -54.12
N ASP A 475 -1.08 22.81 -54.78
CA ASP A 475 -1.77 22.89 -56.05
C ASP A 475 -3.24 23.36 -55.97
N ILE A 476 -3.78 23.56 -54.76
CA ILE A 476 -5.12 24.07 -54.47
C ILE A 476 -5.06 25.43 -53.79
N THR A 477 -4.20 25.58 -52.78
CA THR A 477 -4.03 26.77 -51.94
C THR A 477 -2.59 27.30 -52.01
N ASN A 478 -2.45 28.61 -52.20
CA ASN A 478 -1.14 29.26 -52.31
C ASN A 478 -0.49 29.59 -50.95
N VAL A 479 -1.28 29.64 -49.87
CA VAL A 479 -0.80 29.84 -48.51
C VAL A 479 -1.40 28.79 -47.60
N ASN A 480 -0.55 28.07 -46.86
CA ASN A 480 -0.96 27.07 -45.87
C ASN A 480 -0.11 27.23 -44.62
N ALA A 481 -0.71 27.01 -43.47
CA ALA A 481 -0.05 26.90 -42.19
C ALA A 481 -0.49 25.60 -41.50
N ALA A 482 0.46 24.89 -40.90
CA ALA A 482 0.16 23.70 -40.12
C ALA A 482 0.97 23.66 -38.83
N TYR A 483 0.31 23.28 -37.74
CA TYR A 483 0.95 22.93 -36.49
C TYR A 483 1.01 21.41 -36.36
N LYS A 484 2.23 20.88 -36.25
CA LYS A 484 2.52 19.46 -36.10
C LYS A 484 2.97 19.18 -34.68
N SER A 485 2.29 18.29 -33.97
CA SER A 485 2.52 18.04 -32.55
C SER A 485 2.39 16.56 -32.21
N GLY A 486 3.31 16.02 -31.41
CA GLY A 486 3.35 14.62 -31.04
C GLY A 486 4.78 14.11 -30.87
N ASN A 487 5.10 12.95 -31.43
CA ASN A 487 6.48 12.48 -31.52
C ASN A 487 6.84 12.07 -32.95
N ARG A 488 8.09 11.66 -33.17
CA ARG A 488 8.59 11.32 -34.52
C ARG A 488 7.94 10.07 -35.11
N LYS A 489 7.43 9.16 -34.28
CA LYS A 489 6.73 7.95 -34.73
C LYS A 489 5.34 8.29 -35.25
N LEU A 490 4.62 9.17 -34.53
CA LEU A 490 3.31 9.66 -34.89
C LEU A 490 3.09 11.08 -34.35
N TYR A 491 2.77 12.01 -35.24
CA TYR A 491 2.34 13.37 -34.89
C TYR A 491 1.00 13.69 -35.54
N SER A 492 0.22 14.52 -34.86
CA SER A 492 -1.00 15.13 -35.39
C SER A 492 -0.67 16.41 -36.13
N ILE A 493 -1.49 16.72 -37.13
CA ILE A 493 -1.36 17.89 -37.99
C ILE A 493 -2.67 18.67 -37.88
N LEU A 494 -2.64 19.87 -37.32
CA LEU A 494 -3.73 20.85 -37.42
C LEU A 494 -3.32 21.84 -38.51
N GLN A 495 -4.09 21.91 -39.59
CA GLN A 495 -3.73 22.73 -40.74
C GLN A 495 -4.88 23.60 -41.23
N ALA A 496 -4.53 24.77 -41.74
CA ALA A 496 -5.43 25.66 -42.44
C ALA A 496 -4.71 26.30 -43.62
N GLY A 497 -5.45 26.66 -44.66
CA GLY A 497 -4.89 27.26 -45.86
C GLY A 497 -5.89 28.13 -46.61
N ALA A 498 -5.37 28.94 -47.51
CA ALA A 498 -6.14 29.80 -48.38
C ALA A 498 -5.53 29.85 -49.78
N ASN A 499 -6.40 29.99 -50.79
CA ASN A 499 -6.04 30.52 -52.09
C ASN A 499 -6.51 31.98 -52.13
N LEU A 500 -5.58 32.91 -52.27
CA LEU A 500 -5.86 34.36 -52.22
C LEU A 500 -6.04 35.01 -53.59
N LYS A 501 -6.11 34.23 -54.68
CA LYS A 501 -6.38 34.77 -56.02
C LYS A 501 -7.82 35.28 -56.10
N GLU A 502 -8.00 36.50 -56.61
CA GLU A 502 -9.26 37.27 -56.50
C GLU A 502 -10.52 36.53 -56.98
N ASN A 503 -10.39 35.69 -58.02
CA ASN A 503 -11.48 34.92 -58.64
C ASN A 503 -11.38 33.39 -58.41
N GLU A 504 -10.47 32.92 -57.55
CA GLU A 504 -10.29 31.49 -57.27
C GLU A 504 -10.09 31.25 -55.77
N LYS A 505 -10.85 31.95 -54.93
CA LYS A 505 -10.72 31.81 -53.47
C LYS A 505 -11.08 30.40 -53.04
N VAL A 506 -10.27 29.87 -52.14
CA VAL A 506 -10.50 28.59 -51.45
C VAL A 506 -10.01 28.78 -50.03
N TYR A 507 -10.80 28.37 -49.03
CA TYR A 507 -10.30 28.27 -47.66
C TYR A 507 -10.33 26.81 -47.22
N THR A 508 -9.28 26.36 -46.57
CA THR A 508 -9.16 24.99 -46.09
C THR A 508 -8.84 24.94 -44.62
N PHE A 509 -9.39 23.95 -43.95
CA PHE A 509 -8.98 23.57 -42.60
C PHE A 509 -9.14 22.05 -42.45
N GLY A 510 -8.26 21.43 -41.68
CA GLY A 510 -8.24 19.99 -41.60
C GLY A 510 -7.34 19.43 -40.53
N TYR A 511 -7.44 18.10 -40.41
CA TYR A 511 -6.69 17.30 -39.47
C TYR A 511 -5.94 16.20 -40.21
N GLY A 512 -4.73 15.88 -39.74
CA GLY A 512 -3.92 14.82 -40.30
C GLY A 512 -3.06 14.12 -39.27
N LEU A 513 -2.47 13.02 -39.74
CA LEU A 513 -1.50 12.21 -39.03
C LEU A 513 -0.27 12.05 -39.91
N GLY A 514 0.92 12.11 -39.31
CA GLY A 514 2.16 11.90 -40.04
C GLY A 514 3.20 11.17 -39.22
N SER A 515 4.24 10.72 -39.92
CA SER A 515 5.41 10.10 -39.34
C SER A 515 6.68 10.76 -39.86
N ASP A 516 7.77 10.69 -39.11
CA ASP A 516 9.07 11.26 -39.48
C ASP A 516 10.13 10.16 -39.56
N TRP A 517 10.49 9.77 -40.78
CA TRP A 517 11.40 8.67 -41.06
C TRP A 517 12.77 9.21 -41.44
N PRO A 518 13.79 9.13 -40.57
CA PRO A 518 15.14 9.59 -40.91
C PRO A 518 15.79 8.64 -41.93
N LEU A 519 16.28 9.20 -43.04
CA LEU A 519 17.18 8.50 -43.97
C LEU A 519 18.65 8.75 -43.60
N THR A 520 18.97 10.02 -43.31
CA THR A 520 20.30 10.45 -42.86
C THR A 520 20.15 11.50 -41.75
N ASN A 521 21.25 12.10 -41.30
CA ASN A 521 21.22 13.20 -40.35
C ASN A 521 20.67 14.52 -40.94
N TRP A 522 20.47 14.63 -42.24
CA TRP A 522 20.01 15.86 -42.90
C TRP A 522 18.81 15.63 -43.84
N LEU A 523 18.44 14.37 -44.10
CA LEU A 523 17.34 13.99 -45.00
C LEU A 523 16.33 13.08 -44.29
N TYR A 524 15.05 13.41 -44.42
CA TYR A 524 13.93 12.70 -43.82
C TYR A 524 12.81 12.49 -44.84
N ILE A 525 12.07 11.38 -44.70
CA ILE A 525 10.80 11.14 -45.41
C ILE A 525 9.65 11.37 -44.44
N ASN A 526 8.65 12.13 -44.84
CA ASN A 526 7.45 12.38 -44.05
C ASN A 526 6.20 11.90 -44.81
N PRO A 527 5.74 10.65 -44.58
CA PRO A 527 4.41 10.24 -45.02
C PRO A 527 3.35 10.90 -44.13
N GLU A 528 2.41 11.59 -44.75
CA GLU A 528 1.34 12.32 -44.05
C GLU A 528 -0.02 12.04 -44.70
N LEU A 529 -1.01 11.67 -43.89
CA LEU A 529 -2.40 11.52 -44.29
C LEU A 529 -3.23 12.63 -43.66
N SER A 530 -4.13 13.25 -44.41
CA SER A 530 -5.00 14.29 -43.87
C SER A 530 -6.35 14.35 -44.56
N ALA A 531 -7.35 14.85 -43.86
CA ALA A 531 -8.65 15.22 -44.40
C ALA A 531 -8.89 16.72 -44.18
N ASN A 532 -9.24 17.43 -45.24
CA ASN A 532 -9.45 18.88 -45.21
C ASN A 532 -10.84 19.22 -45.72
N TYR A 533 -11.54 20.11 -45.04
CA TYR A 533 -12.73 20.74 -45.58
C TYR A 533 -12.33 21.88 -46.52
N LEU A 534 -13.00 21.99 -47.67
CA LEU A 534 -12.80 23.05 -48.66
C LEU A 534 -14.02 23.97 -48.65
N TYR A 535 -13.86 25.17 -48.13
CA TYR A 535 -14.89 26.19 -48.26
C TYR A 535 -14.75 26.91 -49.61
N LEU A 536 -15.78 26.76 -50.43
CA LEU A 536 -15.88 27.27 -51.80
C LEU A 536 -17.05 28.26 -51.96
N GLY A 537 -17.39 28.99 -50.90
CA GLY A 537 -18.41 30.05 -50.91
C GLY A 537 -19.65 29.74 -50.06
N ALA A 538 -19.93 28.47 -49.76
CA ALA A 538 -21.00 28.06 -48.87
C ALA A 538 -20.59 26.86 -48.00
N PHE A 539 -21.17 26.77 -46.80
CA PHE A 539 -20.98 25.63 -45.89
C PHE A 539 -22.03 24.52 -46.08
N ASP A 540 -23.04 24.76 -46.91
CA ASP A 540 -24.14 23.82 -47.15
C ASP A 540 -23.71 22.56 -47.93
N TYR A 541 -22.50 22.60 -48.52
CA TYR A 541 -21.94 21.51 -49.30
C TYR A 541 -20.83 20.77 -48.54
N VAL A 542 -20.77 19.47 -48.76
CA VAL A 542 -19.75 18.58 -48.23
C VAL A 542 -18.58 18.54 -49.21
N ASN A 543 -17.57 19.35 -48.92
CA ASN A 543 -16.35 19.42 -49.72
C ASN A 543 -15.16 18.88 -48.91
N ILE A 544 -14.84 17.60 -49.07
CA ILE A 544 -13.78 16.92 -48.31
C ILE A 544 -12.65 16.48 -49.22
N LEU A 545 -11.45 17.02 -48.97
CA LEU A 545 -10.21 16.65 -49.64
C LEU A 545 -9.35 15.78 -48.73
N SER A 546 -9.29 14.49 -49.04
CA SER A 546 -8.33 13.56 -48.46
C SER A 546 -6.99 13.68 -49.20
N LYS A 547 -5.90 13.85 -48.46
CA LYS A 547 -4.54 13.98 -49.01
C LYS A 547 -3.62 12.93 -48.41
N ALA A 548 -2.90 12.23 -49.27
CA ALA A 548 -1.73 11.44 -48.89
C ALA A 548 -0.48 12.09 -49.46
N ASN A 549 0.32 12.70 -48.59
CA ASN A 549 1.56 13.37 -48.95
C ASN A 549 2.75 12.46 -48.65
N LEU A 550 3.75 12.52 -49.52
CA LEU A 550 5.05 11.91 -49.27
C LEU A 550 6.13 12.98 -49.41
N HIS A 551 6.46 13.67 -48.33
CA HIS A 551 7.43 14.76 -48.38
C HIS A 551 8.86 14.25 -48.20
N LEU A 552 9.78 14.75 -49.03
CA LEU A 552 11.22 14.74 -48.77
C LEU A 552 11.56 16.01 -48.00
N ASN A 553 12.15 15.87 -46.82
CA ASN A 553 12.42 16.96 -45.89
C ASN A 553 13.93 17.09 -45.65
N PHE A 554 14.48 18.25 -46.03
CA PHE A 554 15.89 18.61 -45.94
C PHE A 554 16.10 19.54 -44.75
N ARG A 555 16.82 19.04 -43.74
CA ARG A 555 17.15 19.79 -42.53
C ARG A 555 18.40 20.64 -42.75
N LEU A 556 18.22 21.95 -42.85
CA LEU A 556 19.30 22.91 -43.06
C LEU A 556 19.90 23.41 -41.74
N SER A 557 19.08 23.54 -40.69
CA SER A 557 19.54 23.86 -39.34
C SER A 557 18.70 23.12 -38.29
N ARG A 558 18.97 23.35 -37.00
CA ARG A 558 18.18 22.72 -35.92
C ARG A 558 16.70 23.13 -35.92
N ASN A 559 16.39 24.34 -36.39
CA ASN A 559 15.06 24.95 -36.31
C ASN A 559 14.49 25.36 -37.67
N PHE A 560 15.12 24.92 -38.77
CA PHE A 560 14.68 25.24 -40.12
C PHE A 560 14.88 24.05 -41.05
N SER A 561 13.82 23.68 -41.76
CA SER A 561 13.87 22.65 -42.79
C SER A 561 12.98 22.99 -43.98
N ILE A 562 13.33 22.49 -45.16
CA ILE A 562 12.55 22.66 -46.39
C ILE A 562 11.98 21.29 -46.76
N PHE A 563 10.74 21.24 -47.23
CA PHE A 563 10.14 20.01 -47.69
C PHE A 563 9.44 20.17 -49.04
N ALA A 564 9.47 19.11 -49.83
CA ALA A 564 8.74 19.03 -51.08
C ALA A 564 8.32 17.59 -51.35
N GLY A 565 7.19 17.37 -52.02
CA GLY A 565 6.79 16.03 -52.41
C GLY A 565 5.50 15.97 -53.20
N PRO A 566 5.22 14.81 -53.83
CA PRO A 566 3.94 14.55 -54.45
C PRO A 566 2.84 14.40 -53.40
N THR A 567 1.63 14.74 -53.81
CA THR A 567 0.41 14.52 -53.03
C THR A 567 -0.58 13.73 -53.86
N PHE A 568 -1.08 12.62 -53.33
CA PHE A 568 -2.28 12.00 -53.85
C PHE A 568 -3.49 12.67 -53.22
N ASN A 569 -4.36 13.23 -54.05
CA ASN A 569 -5.58 13.91 -53.63
C ASN A 569 -6.80 13.06 -54.02
N ALA A 570 -7.75 12.93 -53.09
CA ALA A 570 -9.07 12.36 -53.34
C ALA A 570 -10.12 13.33 -52.78
N TYR A 571 -10.89 13.94 -53.67
CA TYR A 571 -11.85 14.99 -53.34
C TYR A 571 -13.27 14.50 -53.53
N TYR A 572 -14.04 14.57 -52.45
CA TYR A 572 -15.48 14.39 -52.46
C TYR A 572 -16.17 15.76 -52.45
N THR A 573 -17.13 15.95 -53.34
CA THR A 573 -18.01 17.12 -53.35
C THR A 573 -19.41 16.75 -53.77
N ASP A 574 -20.40 17.35 -53.12
CA ASP A 574 -21.79 17.39 -53.59
C ASP A 574 -22.20 18.79 -54.10
N GLN A 575 -21.26 19.74 -54.16
CA GLN A 575 -21.48 21.06 -54.70
C GLN A 575 -21.62 21.00 -56.22
N ASP A 576 -22.74 21.54 -56.70
CA ASP A 576 -23.13 21.60 -58.11
C ASP A 576 -23.26 23.04 -58.63
N VAL A 577 -23.13 24.03 -57.73
CA VAL A 577 -23.22 25.46 -58.06
C VAL A 577 -21.89 26.18 -57.83
N GLU A 578 -21.63 27.16 -58.70
CA GLU A 578 -20.50 28.08 -58.56
C GLU A 578 -20.89 29.31 -57.70
N PHE A 579 -19.98 29.73 -56.82
CA PHE A 579 -20.10 30.99 -56.08
C PHE A 579 -19.09 32.00 -56.59
N LYS A 580 -19.56 33.22 -56.88
CA LYS A 580 -18.72 34.30 -57.41
C LYS A 580 -17.47 34.53 -56.56
N GLY A 581 -16.31 34.45 -57.19
CA GLY A 581 -15.01 34.69 -56.56
C GLY A 581 -14.39 33.47 -55.87
N TYR A 582 -15.09 32.33 -55.83
CA TYR A 582 -14.57 31.07 -55.29
C TYR A 582 -14.25 30.08 -56.40
N LYS A 583 -13.26 29.22 -56.16
CA LYS A 583 -12.83 28.22 -57.15
C LYS A 583 -13.88 27.11 -57.29
N PHE A 584 -14.41 26.94 -58.49
CA PHE A 584 -15.28 25.82 -58.85
C PHE A 584 -15.17 25.56 -60.36
N PRO A 585 -15.01 24.29 -60.84
CA PRO A 585 -14.85 23.06 -60.06
C PRO A 585 -13.44 22.91 -59.44
N VAL A 586 -13.29 21.93 -58.54
CA VAL A 586 -12.00 21.54 -57.94
C VAL A 586 -11.75 20.04 -58.21
N PRO A 587 -10.58 19.65 -58.78
CA PRO A 587 -9.53 20.51 -59.32
C PRO A 587 -9.97 21.19 -60.64
N ASP A 588 -9.14 22.08 -61.17
CA ASP A 588 -9.34 22.73 -62.48
C ASP A 588 -9.54 21.69 -63.60
N VAL A 589 -10.39 22.02 -64.57
CA VAL A 589 -10.74 21.20 -65.74
C VAL A 589 -9.51 20.80 -66.56
N HIS A 590 -8.45 21.61 -66.56
CA HIS A 590 -7.21 21.35 -67.28
C HIS A 590 -6.32 20.29 -66.62
N ARG A 591 -6.74 19.72 -65.50
CA ARG A 591 -5.92 18.80 -64.72
C ARG A 591 -6.19 17.35 -65.07
N ASN A 592 -5.12 16.56 -65.14
CA ASN A 592 -5.24 15.10 -65.29
C ASN A 592 -5.87 14.50 -64.02
N THR A 593 -7.15 14.17 -64.12
CA THR A 593 -7.92 13.53 -63.05
C THR A 593 -8.30 12.11 -63.41
N PHE A 594 -8.53 11.29 -62.39
CA PHE A 594 -9.13 9.96 -62.52
C PHE A 594 -10.37 9.87 -61.62
N LYS A 595 -11.42 9.22 -62.12
CA LYS A 595 -12.66 9.02 -61.38
C LYS A 595 -12.49 7.87 -60.39
N LEU A 596 -12.66 8.15 -59.10
CA LEU A 596 -12.62 7.13 -58.04
C LEU A 596 -14.03 6.62 -57.71
N HIS A 597 -15.01 7.52 -57.71
CA HIS A 597 -16.42 7.20 -57.50
C HIS A 597 -17.32 8.28 -58.15
N ASN A 598 -18.65 8.14 -58.09
CA ASN A 598 -19.58 9.08 -58.73
C ASN A 598 -19.42 10.54 -58.28
N LYS A 599 -19.03 10.77 -57.02
CA LYS A 599 -18.76 12.10 -56.44
C LYS A 599 -17.32 12.26 -55.96
N VAL A 600 -16.42 11.37 -56.36
CA VAL A 600 -15.02 11.38 -55.89
C VAL A 600 -14.07 11.43 -57.07
N VAL A 601 -13.30 12.51 -57.14
CA VAL A 601 -12.28 12.73 -58.16
C VAL A 601 -10.90 12.65 -57.50
N GLY A 602 -9.98 11.93 -58.13
CA GLY A 602 -8.60 11.83 -57.69
C GLY A 602 -7.62 12.45 -58.69
N TRP A 603 -6.50 12.98 -58.17
CA TRP A 603 -5.40 13.49 -58.99
C TRP A 603 -4.08 13.48 -58.20
N ILE A 604 -2.97 13.62 -58.94
CA ILE A 604 -1.65 13.85 -58.36
C ILE A 604 -1.36 15.35 -58.31
N GLY A 605 -1.06 15.85 -57.12
CA GLY A 605 -0.66 17.21 -56.82
C GLY A 605 0.77 17.29 -56.28
N TRP A 606 1.12 18.47 -55.80
CA TRP A 606 2.42 18.77 -55.21
C TRP A 606 2.24 19.61 -53.95
N ASN A 607 3.20 19.50 -53.04
CA ASN A 607 3.27 20.32 -51.84
C ASN A 607 4.74 20.70 -51.61
N VAL A 608 5.00 21.99 -51.42
CA VAL A 608 6.33 22.51 -51.12
C VAL A 608 6.23 23.57 -50.02
N GLY A 609 7.15 23.53 -49.07
CA GLY A 609 7.12 24.44 -47.96
C GLY A 609 8.35 24.39 -47.07
N ILE A 610 8.24 25.09 -45.96
CA ILE A 610 9.25 25.20 -44.92
C ILE A 610 8.67 24.74 -43.58
N ASN A 611 9.52 24.25 -42.70
CA ASN A 611 9.20 24.01 -41.30
C ASN A 611 10.09 24.89 -40.41
N LEU A 612 9.48 25.44 -39.37
CA LEU A 612 10.14 26.13 -38.28
C LEU A 612 10.05 25.29 -37.00
N PHE A 613 11.13 25.39 -36.22
CA PHE A 613 11.39 24.77 -34.92
C PHE A 613 11.80 23.30 -34.95
#